data_AF-A0A258CLE8-F1
#
_entry.id   AF-A0A258CLE8-F1
#
_cell.length_a   1.000
_cell.length_b   1.000
_cell.length_c   1.000
_cell.angle_alpha   90.00
_cell.angle_beta   90.00
_cell.angle_gamma   90.00
#
_symmetry.space_group_name_H-M   'P 1'
#
loop_
_entity.id
_entity.type
_entity.pdbx_description
1 polymer ?
#
loop_
_entity_poly.entity_id
_entity_poly.type
_entity_poly.pdbx_seq_one_letter_code
_entity_poly.pdbx_strand_id
1 'polypeptide(L)'
;MRRVLTWLNRGLLLPLLALILLLLGLLFTQPGLRLSIYVAEKALPALQVAEVEGAWLSGASFRQLTYQDPQFQLSAQELSLRLQKRCLVQFRVCIPEIKVAGLQLNQRHDVPPAAPNDSTELVSEPASAAGLGIAFPVPVRIDRLILDQIEIALAEQHFAWQHFSIGVNAWGNRLQLSQGRWHGLKLILPEASASEPVNAYMPPVLPEIRLPFSIYLDDFQLTELQFSQGDEPAFPAKRPL
;
A
#
# COMPACT_ATOMS: atom_id res chain seq x y z
N MET A 1 -24.26 -50.59 -3.45
CA MET A 1 -24.22 -49.31 -2.70
C MET A 1 -23.15 -48.33 -3.19
N ARG A 2 -21.88 -48.71 -3.39
CA ARG A 2 -20.81 -47.79 -3.88
C ARG A 2 -21.12 -47.05 -5.20
N ARG A 3 -21.74 -47.73 -6.18
CA ARG A 3 -22.07 -47.11 -7.48
C ARG A 3 -23.15 -46.02 -7.36
N VAL A 4 -24.19 -46.23 -6.55
CA VAL A 4 -25.24 -45.22 -6.33
C VAL A 4 -24.69 -43.98 -5.61
N LEU A 5 -23.81 -44.17 -4.63
CA LEU A 5 -23.14 -43.07 -3.93
C LEU A 5 -22.25 -42.24 -4.86
N THR A 6 -21.52 -42.87 -5.79
CA THR A 6 -20.71 -42.14 -6.78
C THR A 6 -21.54 -41.37 -7.81
N TRP A 7 -22.74 -41.85 -8.15
CA TRP A 7 -23.65 -41.17 -9.08
C TRP A 7 -24.36 -39.99 -8.43
N LEU A 8 -24.75 -40.12 -7.15
CA LEU A 8 -25.31 -39.02 -6.35
C LEU A 8 -24.24 -37.96 -6.05
N ASN A 9 -23.01 -38.39 -5.76
CA ASN A 9 -21.87 -37.51 -5.54
C ASN A 9 -21.46 -36.76 -6.82
N ARG A 10 -21.39 -37.43 -7.98
CA ARG A 10 -21.15 -36.74 -9.27
C ARG A 10 -22.35 -35.87 -9.69
N GLY A 11 -23.58 -36.30 -9.41
CA GLY A 11 -24.79 -35.54 -9.71
C GLY A 11 -24.92 -34.25 -8.91
N LEU A 12 -24.30 -34.16 -7.72
CA LEU A 12 -24.29 -32.96 -6.88
C LEU A 12 -22.99 -32.15 -6.98
N LEU A 13 -21.83 -32.81 -6.96
CA LEU A 13 -20.52 -32.14 -7.00
C LEU A 13 -20.26 -31.45 -8.34
N LEU A 14 -20.69 -32.04 -9.45
CA LEU A 14 -20.42 -31.52 -10.79
C LEU A 14 -21.21 -30.23 -11.07
N PRO A 15 -22.52 -30.12 -10.77
CA PRO A 15 -23.20 -28.82 -10.85
C PRO A 15 -22.72 -27.84 -9.78
N LEU A 16 -22.34 -28.30 -8.57
CA LEU A 16 -21.75 -27.41 -7.56
C LEU A 16 -20.42 -26.81 -8.05
N LEU A 17 -19.55 -27.63 -8.63
CA LEU A 17 -18.29 -27.16 -9.22
C LEU A 17 -18.54 -26.21 -10.39
N ALA A 18 -19.51 -26.52 -11.26
CA ALA A 18 -19.90 -25.64 -12.36
C ALA A 18 -20.43 -24.30 -11.85
N LEU A 19 -21.25 -24.29 -10.79
CA LEU A 19 -21.75 -23.09 -10.14
C LEU A 19 -20.60 -22.26 -9.55
N ILE A 20 -19.64 -22.91 -8.89
CA ILE A 20 -18.44 -22.25 -8.35
C ILE A 20 -17.64 -21.61 -9.48
N LEU A 21 -17.36 -22.33 -10.56
CA LEU A 21 -16.64 -21.78 -11.72
C LEU A 21 -17.38 -20.61 -12.37
N LEU A 22 -18.71 -20.67 -12.45
CA LEU A 22 -19.54 -19.59 -12.97
C LEU A 22 -19.49 -18.37 -12.05
N LEU A 23 -19.58 -18.56 -10.73
CA LEU A 23 -19.45 -17.48 -9.75
C LEU A 23 -18.06 -16.84 -9.79
N LEU A 24 -16.98 -17.63 -9.82
CA LEU A 24 -15.63 -17.11 -10.00
C LEU A 24 -15.55 -16.32 -11.32
N GLY A 25 -16.00 -16.92 -12.42
CA GLY A 25 -16.02 -16.25 -13.73
C GLY A 25 -16.72 -14.89 -13.66
N LEU A 26 -17.89 -14.82 -13.02
CA LEU A 26 -18.65 -13.59 -12.87
C LEU A 26 -17.94 -12.56 -11.98
N LEU A 27 -17.41 -12.98 -10.82
CA LEU A 27 -16.68 -12.10 -9.88
C LEU A 27 -15.44 -11.48 -10.51
N PHE A 28 -14.76 -12.21 -11.39
CA PHE A 28 -13.57 -11.75 -12.09
C PHE A 28 -13.85 -10.93 -13.36
N THR A 29 -15.12 -10.77 -13.75
CA THR A 29 -15.54 -9.94 -14.89
C THR A 29 -15.94 -8.52 -14.43
N GLN A 30 -16.29 -7.66 -15.40
CA GLN A 30 -16.73 -6.28 -15.14
C GLN A 30 -17.90 -6.16 -14.14
N PRO A 31 -19.01 -6.91 -14.25
CA PRO A 31 -20.08 -6.84 -13.25
C PRO A 31 -19.61 -7.30 -11.87
N GLY A 32 -18.73 -8.30 -11.81
CA GLY A 32 -18.13 -8.76 -10.56
C GLY A 32 -17.27 -7.71 -9.87
N LEU A 33 -16.48 -6.95 -10.64
CA LEU A 33 -15.71 -5.83 -10.12
C LEU A 33 -16.63 -4.75 -9.50
N ARG A 34 -17.67 -4.33 -10.22
CA ARG A 34 -18.63 -3.33 -9.72
C ARG A 34 -19.35 -3.80 -8.46
N LEU A 35 -19.76 -5.07 -8.41
CA LEU A 35 -20.34 -5.69 -7.23
C LEU A 35 -19.35 -5.66 -6.05
N SER A 36 -18.09 -6.00 -6.28
CA SER A 36 -17.06 -6.02 -5.22
C SER A 36 -16.83 -4.63 -4.63
N ILE A 37 -16.84 -3.57 -5.45
CA ILE A 37 -16.72 -2.20 -4.96
C ILE A 37 -17.98 -1.77 -4.21
N TYR A 38 -19.16 -2.08 -4.71
CA TYR A 38 -20.41 -1.82 -4.00
C TYR A 38 -20.42 -2.47 -2.60
N VAL A 39 -19.99 -3.72 -2.50
CA VAL A 39 -19.88 -4.43 -1.22
C VAL A 39 -18.81 -3.78 -0.33
N ALA A 40 -17.67 -3.35 -0.90
CA ALA A 40 -16.62 -2.66 -0.16
C ALA A 40 -17.10 -1.32 0.42
N GLU A 41 -17.82 -0.49 -0.34
CA GLU A 41 -18.41 0.77 0.13
C GLU A 41 -19.46 0.54 1.24
N LYS A 42 -20.21 -0.58 1.17
CA LYS A 42 -21.15 -0.95 2.23
C LYS A 42 -20.47 -1.44 3.50
N ALA A 43 -19.35 -2.14 3.37
CA ALA A 43 -18.56 -2.61 4.51
C ALA A 43 -17.75 -1.46 5.15
N LEU A 44 -17.29 -0.52 4.34
CA LEU A 44 -16.49 0.64 4.72
C LEU A 44 -17.26 1.91 4.30
N PRO A 45 -18.19 2.41 5.13
CA PRO A 45 -18.98 3.61 4.80
C PRO A 45 -18.12 4.87 4.62
N ALA A 46 -16.87 4.83 5.08
CA ALA A 46 -15.84 5.84 4.87
C ALA A 46 -15.28 5.88 3.44
N LEU A 47 -15.40 4.79 2.66
CA LEU A 47 -14.85 4.67 1.30
C LEU A 47 -15.91 5.00 0.24
N GLN A 48 -15.54 5.83 -0.73
CA GLN A 48 -16.35 6.19 -1.88
C GLN A 48 -15.50 6.14 -3.15
N VAL A 49 -16.04 5.54 -4.21
CA VAL A 49 -15.39 5.45 -5.52
C VAL A 49 -16.37 5.93 -6.59
N ALA A 50 -16.05 7.04 -7.27
CA ALA A 50 -17.00 7.63 -8.22
C ALA A 50 -17.14 6.80 -9.51
N GLU A 51 -16.03 6.28 -10.03
CA GLU A 51 -16.02 5.55 -11.30
C GLU A 51 -15.14 4.31 -11.24
N VAL A 52 -15.67 3.21 -11.78
CA VAL A 52 -15.01 1.90 -11.84
C VAL A 52 -15.12 1.32 -13.24
N GLU A 53 -13.97 1.02 -13.82
CA GLU A 53 -13.83 0.49 -15.17
C GLU A 53 -12.97 -0.78 -15.22
N GLY A 54 -13.21 -1.61 -16.23
CA GLY A 54 -12.45 -2.84 -16.46
C GLY A 54 -12.94 -4.05 -15.65
N ALA A 55 -12.02 -4.95 -15.32
CA ALA A 55 -12.29 -6.17 -14.56
C ALA A 55 -11.02 -6.65 -13.86
N TRP A 56 -11.17 -7.33 -12.71
CA TRP A 56 -10.04 -7.81 -11.90
C TRP A 56 -8.96 -8.54 -12.72
N LEU A 57 -9.35 -9.43 -13.65
CA LEU A 57 -8.39 -10.21 -14.44
C LEU A 57 -7.85 -9.50 -15.68
N SER A 58 -8.48 -8.44 -16.19
CA SER A 58 -8.02 -7.71 -17.40
C SER A 58 -7.40 -6.35 -17.10
N GLY A 59 -7.49 -5.89 -15.87
CA GLY A 59 -7.13 -4.54 -15.44
C GLY A 59 -8.35 -3.84 -14.88
N ALA A 60 -8.22 -3.29 -13.68
CA ALA A 60 -9.22 -2.47 -13.02
C ALA A 60 -8.68 -1.05 -12.87
N SER A 61 -9.52 -0.06 -13.16
CA SER A 61 -9.22 1.35 -12.92
C SER A 61 -10.36 1.98 -12.12
N PHE A 62 -9.97 2.76 -11.13
CA PHE A 62 -10.83 3.45 -10.19
C PHE A 62 -10.50 4.93 -10.28
N ARG A 63 -11.52 5.78 -10.39
CA ARG A 63 -11.32 7.25 -10.44
C ARG A 63 -12.05 7.92 -9.29
N GLN A 64 -11.46 9.00 -8.80
CA GLN A 64 -11.98 9.83 -7.71
C GLN A 64 -12.31 8.99 -6.47
N LEU A 65 -11.30 8.30 -5.94
CA LEU A 65 -11.42 7.55 -4.70
C LEU A 65 -11.32 8.53 -3.54
N THR A 66 -12.21 8.40 -2.57
CA THR A 66 -12.20 9.19 -1.35
C THR A 66 -12.41 8.27 -0.16
N TYR A 67 -11.56 8.39 0.84
CA TYR A 67 -11.67 7.69 2.11
C TYR A 67 -11.66 8.72 3.24
N GLN A 68 -12.70 8.72 4.06
CA GLN A 68 -12.88 9.69 5.14
C GLN A 68 -13.05 8.99 6.48
N ASP A 69 -12.05 9.13 7.33
CA ASP A 69 -12.05 8.66 8.71
C ASP A 69 -12.10 9.87 9.67
N PRO A 70 -12.35 9.68 10.98
CA PRO A 70 -12.25 10.77 11.95
C PRO A 70 -10.86 11.41 11.99
N GLN A 71 -9.80 10.61 11.81
CA GLN A 71 -8.42 11.06 11.93
C GLN A 71 -7.81 11.54 10.61
N PHE A 72 -8.20 10.96 9.48
CA PHE A 72 -7.56 11.21 8.18
C PHE A 72 -8.56 11.32 7.05
N GLN A 73 -8.26 12.19 6.10
CA GLN A 73 -8.94 12.25 4.81
C GLN A 73 -7.93 11.90 3.73
N LEU A 74 -8.22 10.83 2.99
CA LEU A 74 -7.45 10.39 1.84
C LEU A 74 -8.29 10.57 0.58
N SER A 75 -7.73 11.21 -0.43
CA SER A 75 -8.31 11.24 -1.78
C SER A 75 -7.26 10.77 -2.79
N ALA A 76 -7.69 10.10 -3.85
CA ALA A 76 -6.84 9.71 -4.97
C ALA A 76 -7.60 9.93 -6.27
N GLN A 77 -6.95 10.54 -7.26
CA GLN A 77 -7.57 10.84 -8.55
C GLN A 77 -7.76 9.57 -9.38
N GLU A 78 -6.74 8.74 -9.43
CA GLU A 78 -6.73 7.50 -10.20
C GLU A 78 -5.98 6.41 -9.44
N LEU A 79 -6.57 5.22 -9.38
CA LEU A 79 -5.90 3.99 -9.00
C LEU A 79 -6.13 2.98 -10.13
N SER A 80 -5.06 2.41 -10.66
CA SER A 80 -5.16 1.31 -11.62
C SER A 80 -4.32 0.12 -11.19
N LEU A 81 -4.88 -1.06 -11.42
CA LEU A 81 -4.28 -2.34 -11.08
C LEU A 81 -4.43 -3.28 -12.27
N ARG A 82 -3.32 -3.83 -12.76
CA ARG A 82 -3.33 -4.82 -13.84
C ARG A 82 -2.82 -6.15 -13.35
N LEU A 83 -3.61 -7.21 -13.52
CA LEU A 83 -3.21 -8.57 -13.20
C LEU A 83 -2.95 -9.37 -14.47
N GLN A 84 -1.92 -10.22 -14.44
CA GLN A 84 -1.59 -11.10 -15.56
C GLN A 84 -2.19 -12.50 -15.35
N LYS A 85 -3.27 -12.80 -16.08
CA LYS A 85 -4.02 -14.07 -16.00
C LYS A 85 -3.13 -15.32 -16.11
N ARG A 86 -2.11 -15.28 -16.97
CA ARG A 86 -1.20 -16.41 -17.22
C ARG A 86 -0.45 -16.86 -15.96
N CYS A 87 -0.13 -15.92 -15.05
CA CYS A 87 0.57 -16.25 -13.82
C CYS A 87 -0.32 -16.99 -12.81
N LEU A 88 -1.62 -16.67 -12.77
CA LEU A 88 -2.56 -17.29 -11.83
C LEU A 88 -2.70 -18.80 -12.07
N VAL A 89 -2.66 -19.22 -13.34
CA VAL A 89 -2.66 -20.65 -13.73
C VAL A 89 -1.41 -21.37 -13.22
N GLN A 90 -0.33 -20.64 -12.97
CA GLN A 90 0.94 -21.17 -12.45
C GLN A 90 1.10 -20.94 -10.94
N PHE A 91 0.03 -20.60 -10.21
CA PHE A 91 0.06 -20.25 -8.79
C PHE A 91 1.03 -19.10 -8.45
N ARG A 92 1.12 -18.11 -9.34
CA ARG A 92 1.92 -16.90 -9.16
C ARG A 92 1.06 -15.66 -9.34
N VAL A 93 1.35 -14.61 -8.58
CA VAL A 93 0.70 -13.30 -8.74
C VAL A 93 1.64 -12.39 -9.49
N CYS A 94 1.27 -12.01 -10.71
CA CYS A 94 2.03 -11.05 -11.51
C CYS A 94 1.17 -9.82 -11.76
N ILE A 95 1.70 -8.67 -11.37
CA ILE A 95 1.07 -7.37 -11.47
C ILE A 95 1.99 -6.50 -12.34
N PRO A 96 1.74 -6.41 -13.66
CA PRO A 96 2.60 -5.63 -14.53
C PRO A 96 2.66 -4.14 -14.15
N GLU A 97 1.55 -3.61 -13.64
CA GLU A 97 1.50 -2.21 -13.22
C GLU A 97 0.47 -2.01 -12.10
N ILE A 98 0.90 -1.30 -11.07
CA ILE A 98 0.04 -0.61 -10.10
C ILE A 98 0.35 0.86 -10.26
N LYS A 99 -0.66 1.68 -10.55
CA LYS A 99 -0.48 3.13 -10.62
C LYS A 99 -1.46 3.80 -9.68
N VAL A 100 -0.93 4.71 -8.87
CA VAL A 100 -1.72 5.63 -8.04
C VAL A 100 -1.31 7.04 -8.45
N ALA A 101 -2.28 7.89 -8.78
CA ALA A 101 -2.04 9.27 -9.18
C ALA A 101 -2.87 10.24 -8.35
N GLY A 102 -2.26 11.35 -7.97
CA GLY A 102 -2.93 12.46 -7.29
C GLY A 102 -3.44 12.07 -5.91
N LEU A 103 -2.65 11.31 -5.13
CA LEU A 103 -3.02 10.93 -3.77
C LEU A 103 -2.75 12.10 -2.82
N GLN A 104 -3.77 12.48 -2.07
CA GLN A 104 -3.68 13.48 -1.02
C GLN A 104 -4.11 12.85 0.30
N LEU A 105 -3.21 12.80 1.27
CA LEU A 105 -3.51 12.38 2.64
C LEU A 105 -3.39 13.58 3.56
N ASN A 106 -4.49 13.94 4.24
CA ASN A 106 -4.52 15.03 5.21
C ASN A 106 -5.00 14.52 6.55
N GLN A 107 -4.30 14.88 7.62
CA GLN A 107 -4.79 14.65 8.98
C GLN A 107 -5.89 15.67 9.33
N ARG A 108 -7.04 15.20 9.82
CA ARG A 108 -8.09 16.07 10.35
C ARG A 108 -7.66 16.59 11.72
N HIS A 109 -7.70 17.91 11.87
CA HIS A 109 -7.31 18.64 13.08
C HIS A 109 -8.28 18.45 14.26
N ASP A 110 -9.40 17.75 14.09
CA ASP A 110 -10.45 17.61 15.11
C ASP A 110 -10.20 16.46 16.11
N VAL A 111 -9.05 15.79 16.00
CA VAL A 111 -8.62 14.77 16.95
C VAL A 111 -7.44 15.34 17.72
N PRO A 112 -7.52 15.45 19.06
CA PRO A 112 -6.37 15.86 19.86
C PRO A 112 -5.18 15.00 19.45
N PRO A 113 -3.96 15.56 19.31
CA PRO A 113 -2.78 14.73 19.21
C PRO A 113 -2.89 13.73 20.34
N ALA A 114 -2.88 12.43 20.00
CA ALA A 114 -2.75 11.42 21.02
C ALA A 114 -1.55 11.88 21.85
N ALA A 115 -1.77 12.12 23.14
CA ALA A 115 -0.70 12.51 24.03
C ALA A 115 0.49 11.59 23.74
N PRO A 116 1.74 12.08 23.73
CA PRO A 116 2.88 11.19 23.68
C PRO A 116 2.65 10.20 24.83
N ASN A 117 2.27 8.97 24.49
CA ASN A 117 2.07 7.94 25.48
C ASN A 117 3.43 7.86 26.15
N ASP A 118 3.44 8.26 27.41
CA ASP A 118 4.59 8.28 28.28
C ASP A 118 5.35 6.98 28.04
N SER A 119 6.45 7.11 27.31
CA SER A 119 7.32 6.03 26.92
C SER A 119 8.13 5.64 28.16
N THR A 120 7.45 5.08 29.15
CA THR A 120 8.05 4.52 30.35
C THR A 120 7.24 3.31 30.81
N GLU A 121 7.16 2.31 29.95
CA GLU A 121 7.25 0.89 30.33
C GLU A 121 7.74 0.13 29.09
N LEU A 122 8.97 0.44 28.68
CA LEU A 122 9.81 -0.52 27.98
C LEU A 122 10.11 -1.64 28.99
N VAL A 123 9.14 -2.53 29.20
CA VAL A 123 9.43 -3.89 29.64
C VAL A 123 10.44 -4.41 28.63
N SER A 124 11.67 -4.42 29.10
CA SER A 124 12.82 -5.02 28.44
C SER A 124 12.66 -6.53 28.53
N GLU A 125 11.61 -7.06 27.91
CA GLU A 125 11.66 -8.43 27.43
C GLU A 125 12.45 -8.39 26.14
N PRO A 126 13.53 -9.17 26.00
CA PRO A 126 14.14 -9.35 24.70
C PRO A 126 13.03 -9.89 23.82
N ALA A 127 12.50 -9.05 22.93
CA ALA A 127 11.70 -9.47 21.80
C ALA A 127 12.61 -10.41 21.02
N SER A 128 12.57 -11.68 21.41
CA SER A 128 13.23 -12.73 20.71
C SER A 128 12.73 -12.61 19.28
N ALA A 129 13.61 -12.19 18.38
CA ALA A 129 13.44 -12.21 16.94
C ALA A 129 13.41 -13.68 16.45
N ALA A 130 12.75 -14.55 17.20
CA ALA A 130 12.61 -15.97 17.03
C ALA A 130 11.13 -16.25 16.78
N GLY A 131 10.66 -15.96 15.56
CA GLY A 131 9.36 -16.45 15.12
C GLY A 131 8.68 -15.73 13.97
N LEU A 132 8.97 -14.44 13.71
CA LEU A 132 8.27 -13.69 12.66
C LEU A 132 8.98 -13.77 11.31
N GLY A 133 9.28 -14.98 10.84
CA GLY A 133 9.69 -15.19 9.45
C GLY A 133 8.50 -14.91 8.54
N ILE A 134 8.39 -13.69 8.02
CA ILE A 134 7.38 -13.35 7.00
C ILE A 134 7.76 -14.12 5.73
N ALA A 135 7.08 -15.26 5.51
CA ALA A 135 7.25 -16.08 4.33
C ALA A 135 6.07 -15.85 3.37
N PHE A 136 6.37 -15.40 2.15
CA PHE A 136 5.37 -15.23 1.10
C PHE A 136 4.86 -16.60 0.63
N PRO A 137 3.56 -16.92 0.81
CA PRO A 137 3.02 -18.25 0.52
C PRO A 137 2.94 -18.53 -0.98
N VAL A 138 2.85 -17.48 -1.81
CA VAL A 138 2.89 -17.53 -3.26
C VAL A 138 3.89 -16.49 -3.78
N PRO A 139 4.61 -16.75 -4.87
CA PRO A 139 5.46 -15.73 -5.48
C PRO A 139 4.63 -14.55 -5.99
N VAL A 140 5.03 -13.34 -5.62
CA VAL A 140 4.39 -12.09 -6.04
C VAL A 140 5.41 -11.23 -6.77
N ARG A 141 5.08 -10.82 -8.00
CA ARG A 141 5.91 -9.93 -8.82
C ARG A 141 5.09 -8.73 -9.26
N ILE A 142 5.54 -7.54 -8.87
CA ILE A 142 5.05 -6.25 -9.32
C ILE A 142 6.14 -5.68 -10.23
N ASP A 143 5.89 -5.64 -11.55
CA ASP A 143 6.90 -5.17 -12.50
C ASP A 143 7.13 -3.65 -12.34
N ARG A 144 6.05 -2.91 -12.01
CA ARG A 144 6.12 -1.48 -11.75
C ARG A 144 5.00 -1.01 -10.81
N LEU A 145 5.36 -0.50 -9.64
CA LEU A 145 4.52 0.32 -8.78
C LEU A 145 4.85 1.78 -9.10
N ILE A 146 3.86 2.58 -9.49
CA ILE A 146 3.99 4.00 -9.80
C ILE A 146 3.12 4.80 -8.83
N LEU A 147 3.71 5.79 -8.18
CA LEU A 147 3.01 6.77 -7.34
C LEU A 147 3.33 8.17 -7.87
N ASP A 148 2.38 8.76 -8.57
CA ASP A 148 2.51 10.08 -9.21
C ASP A 148 1.75 11.15 -8.42
N GLN A 149 2.36 12.33 -8.25
CA GLN A 149 1.74 13.50 -7.63
C GLN A 149 1.13 13.17 -6.26
N ILE A 150 1.98 12.74 -5.33
CA ILE A 150 1.55 12.36 -4.00
C ILE A 150 1.84 13.49 -3.04
N GLU A 151 0.87 13.81 -2.20
CA GLU A 151 0.96 14.83 -1.16
C GLU A 151 0.44 14.24 0.15
N ILE A 152 1.24 14.32 1.19
CA ILE A 152 0.95 13.79 2.52
C ILE A 152 1.21 14.91 3.53
N ALA A 153 0.15 15.38 4.17
CA ALA A 153 0.17 16.39 5.22
C ALA A 153 -0.23 15.75 6.56
N LEU A 154 0.74 15.56 7.44
CA LEU A 154 0.60 14.96 8.76
C LEU A 154 0.97 16.00 9.81
N ALA A 155 -0.03 16.68 10.38
CA ALA A 155 0.14 17.77 11.34
C ALA A 155 1.15 18.83 10.84
N GLU A 156 2.38 18.83 11.35
CA GLU A 156 3.45 19.78 11.02
C GLU A 156 4.44 19.24 9.97
N GLN A 157 4.23 18.02 9.46
CA GLN A 157 5.09 17.39 8.48
C GLN A 157 4.40 17.32 7.13
N HIS A 158 5.08 17.79 6.09
CA HIS A 158 4.59 17.69 4.72
C HIS A 158 5.58 16.94 3.84
N PHE A 159 5.09 15.89 3.20
CA PHE A 159 5.82 15.08 2.24
C PHE A 159 5.10 15.20 0.90
N ALA A 160 5.80 15.63 -0.13
CA ALA A 160 5.24 15.67 -1.48
C ALA A 160 6.25 15.16 -2.49
N TRP A 161 5.79 14.45 -3.52
CA TRP A 161 6.66 14.07 -4.63
C TRP A 161 5.92 14.00 -5.95
N GLN A 162 6.66 14.18 -7.04
CA GLN A 162 6.09 14.21 -8.39
C GLN A 162 5.96 12.81 -8.98
N HIS A 163 7.01 12.00 -8.87
CA HIS A 163 7.04 10.66 -9.45
C HIS A 163 7.86 9.72 -8.57
N PHE A 164 7.27 8.58 -8.24
CA PHE A 164 7.97 7.46 -7.61
C PHE A 164 7.65 6.19 -8.39
N SER A 165 8.66 5.42 -8.79
CA SER A 165 8.47 4.10 -9.36
C SER A 165 9.41 3.06 -8.75
N ILE A 166 8.91 1.84 -8.57
CA ILE A 166 9.71 0.72 -8.07
C ILE A 166 9.15 -0.62 -8.54
N GLY A 167 10.02 -1.57 -8.87
CA GLY A 167 9.66 -2.97 -9.12
C GLY A 167 9.86 -3.80 -7.85
N VAL A 168 8.94 -4.72 -7.58
CA VAL A 168 8.95 -5.57 -6.38
C VAL A 168 8.83 -7.04 -6.78
N ASN A 169 9.70 -7.88 -6.26
CA ASN A 169 9.61 -9.33 -6.42
C ASN A 169 9.78 -10.00 -5.06
N ALA A 170 8.81 -10.82 -4.67
CA ALA A 170 8.76 -11.43 -3.35
C ALA A 170 8.49 -12.94 -3.47
N TRP A 171 9.32 -13.75 -2.81
CA TRP A 171 9.17 -15.21 -2.79
C TRP A 171 9.86 -15.82 -1.55
N GLY A 172 9.16 -16.70 -0.84
CA GLY A 172 9.69 -17.29 0.39
C GLY A 172 10.03 -16.19 1.40
N ASN A 173 11.30 -16.09 1.82
CA ASN A 173 11.79 -15.07 2.75
C ASN A 173 12.59 -13.95 2.06
N ARG A 174 12.45 -13.78 0.74
CA ARG A 174 13.21 -12.79 -0.04
C ARG A 174 12.29 -11.72 -0.59
N LEU A 175 12.74 -10.48 -0.47
CA LEU A 175 12.14 -9.30 -1.07
C LEU A 175 13.20 -8.60 -1.92
N GLN A 176 13.01 -8.60 -3.23
CA GLN A 176 13.87 -7.90 -4.18
C GLN A 176 13.15 -6.64 -4.67
N LEU A 177 13.83 -5.52 -4.54
CA LEU A 177 13.41 -4.20 -4.99
C LEU A 177 14.32 -3.78 -6.14
N SER A 178 13.74 -3.36 -7.25
CA SER A 178 14.50 -3.04 -8.47
C SER A 178 13.95 -1.78 -9.13
N GLN A 179 14.79 -1.09 -9.91
CA GLN A 179 14.39 0.08 -10.70
C GLN A 179 13.71 1.18 -9.87
N GLY A 180 14.17 1.38 -8.63
CA GLY A 180 13.65 2.42 -7.77
C GLY A 180 14.00 3.80 -8.32
N ARG A 181 13.01 4.64 -8.60
CA ARG A 181 13.21 6.01 -9.06
C ARG A 181 12.28 6.93 -8.31
N TRP A 182 12.85 7.89 -7.60
CA TRP A 182 12.10 8.90 -6.85
C TRP A 182 12.53 10.28 -7.33
N HIS A 183 11.56 11.07 -7.80
CA HIS A 183 11.79 12.38 -8.37
C HIS A 183 10.94 13.46 -7.71
N GLY A 184 11.61 14.58 -7.39
CA GLY A 184 10.97 15.79 -6.88
C GLY A 184 10.42 15.64 -5.47
N LEU A 185 11.14 14.91 -4.59
CA LEU A 185 10.76 14.73 -3.20
C LEU A 185 10.96 16.04 -2.43
N LYS A 186 9.87 16.56 -1.85
CA LYS A 186 9.85 17.72 -0.96
C LYS A 186 9.49 17.24 0.43
N LEU A 187 10.34 17.59 1.38
CA LEU A 187 10.22 17.20 2.77
C LEU A 187 10.26 18.46 3.64
N ILE A 188 9.14 18.76 4.30
CA ILE A 188 9.01 19.87 5.26
C ILE A 188 8.88 19.24 6.65
N LEU A 189 9.86 19.52 7.52
CA LEU A 189 9.85 19.06 8.91
C LEU A 189 9.51 20.21 9.87
N PRO A 190 8.89 19.88 11.02
CA PRO A 190 8.75 20.83 12.12
C PRO A 190 10.12 21.27 12.61
N GLU A 191 10.16 22.49 13.14
CA GLU A 191 11.37 23.05 13.72
C GLU A 191 11.80 22.19 14.92
N ALA A 192 13.05 21.72 14.89
CA ALA A 192 13.58 20.92 15.98
C ALA A 192 13.63 21.79 17.25
N SER A 193 12.79 21.49 18.24
CA SER A 193 12.93 22.06 19.58
C SER A 193 14.33 21.71 20.11
N ALA A 194 15.19 22.74 20.19
CA ALA A 194 16.56 22.61 20.63
C ALA A 194 16.60 21.95 22.03
N SER A 195 16.97 20.68 22.05
CA SER A 195 17.22 19.95 23.28
C SER A 195 18.56 20.44 23.85
N GLU A 196 18.60 20.73 25.15
CA GLU A 196 19.75 21.24 25.90
C GLU A 196 21.06 20.49 25.58
N PRO A 197 22.23 21.14 25.68
CA PRO A 197 23.51 20.51 25.38
C PRO A 197 23.78 19.37 26.37
N VAL A 198 23.55 18.13 25.94
CA VAL A 198 23.94 16.93 26.69
C VAL A 198 25.45 16.79 26.61
N ASN A 199 26.16 17.41 27.56
CA ASN A 199 27.58 17.22 27.79
C ASN A 199 27.84 15.87 28.48
N ALA A 200 27.66 14.78 27.73
CA ALA A 200 28.25 13.48 28.00
C ALA A 200 28.14 12.65 26.72
N TYR A 201 29.24 12.57 25.96
CA TYR A 201 29.31 11.66 24.83
C TYR A 201 29.31 10.22 25.37
N MET A 202 28.14 9.59 25.37
CA MET A 202 28.02 8.16 25.62
C MET A 202 28.02 7.47 24.25
N PRO A 203 28.97 6.56 23.97
CA PRO A 203 29.03 5.91 22.66
C PRO A 203 27.73 5.11 22.44
N PRO A 204 27.03 5.31 21.30
CA PRO A 204 25.80 4.60 21.01
C PRO A 204 26.10 3.10 20.83
N VAL A 205 25.44 2.26 21.63
CA VAL A 205 25.49 0.80 21.45
C VAL A 205 24.56 0.45 20.30
N LEU A 206 25.12 -0.05 19.21
CA LEU A 206 24.34 -0.46 18.04
C LEU A 206 23.63 -1.80 18.36
N PRO A 207 22.29 -1.87 18.34
CA PRO A 207 21.60 -3.14 18.49
C PRO A 207 21.86 -4.04 17.27
N GLU A 208 21.99 -5.34 17.50
CA GLU A 208 22.02 -6.32 16.41
C GLU A 208 20.64 -6.42 15.74
N ILE A 209 20.45 -5.72 14.62
CA ILE A 209 19.21 -5.79 13.84
C ILE A 209 19.19 -7.11 13.07
N ARG A 210 18.43 -8.08 13.57
CA ARG A 210 18.18 -9.36 12.89
C ARG A 210 16.95 -9.22 12.00
N LEU A 211 17.16 -8.95 10.71
CA LEU A 211 16.07 -8.88 9.75
C LEU A 211 15.42 -10.26 9.56
N PRO A 212 14.10 -10.39 9.70
CA PRO A 212 13.40 -11.68 9.55
C PRO A 212 13.29 -12.16 8.09
N PHE A 213 13.72 -11.34 7.12
CA PHE A 213 13.72 -11.63 5.69
C PHE A 213 14.95 -11.01 5.03
N SER A 214 15.36 -11.55 3.88
CA SER A 214 16.45 -11.00 3.08
C SER A 214 15.90 -9.97 2.10
N ILE A 215 16.33 -8.72 2.26
CA ILE A 215 16.01 -7.63 1.35
C ILE A 215 17.18 -7.41 0.37
N TYR A 216 16.87 -7.35 -0.92
CA TYR A 216 17.82 -7.05 -1.99
C TYR A 216 17.36 -5.78 -2.69
N LEU A 217 18.26 -4.82 -2.85
CA LEU A 217 18.00 -3.57 -3.56
C LEU A 217 18.97 -3.51 -4.75
N ASP A 218 18.45 -3.65 -5.97
CA ASP A 218 19.29 -3.73 -7.16
C ASP A 218 19.74 -2.35 -7.65
N ASP A 219 18.79 -1.41 -7.77
CA ASP A 219 19.01 -0.05 -8.26
C ASP A 219 17.97 0.88 -7.62
N PHE A 220 18.44 2.03 -7.14
CA PHE A 220 17.61 3.07 -6.55
C PHE A 220 18.21 4.46 -6.84
N GLN A 221 17.42 5.34 -7.43
CA GLN A 221 17.83 6.69 -7.81
C GLN A 221 16.87 7.71 -7.21
N LEU A 222 17.42 8.68 -6.50
CA LEU A 222 16.69 9.82 -5.96
C LEU A 222 17.21 11.09 -6.66
N THR A 223 16.29 11.80 -7.32
CA THR A 223 16.60 13.01 -8.08
C THR A 223 15.74 14.16 -7.58
N GLU A 224 16.35 15.33 -7.36
CA GLU A 224 15.67 16.54 -6.84
C GLU A 224 15.01 16.32 -5.48
N LEU A 225 15.84 16.16 -4.45
CA LEU A 225 15.41 16.22 -3.06
C LEU A 225 15.43 17.67 -2.58
N GLN A 226 14.31 18.16 -2.06
CA GLN A 226 14.19 19.43 -1.37
C GLN A 226 13.83 19.17 0.08
N PHE A 227 14.57 19.80 0.98
CA PHE A 227 14.40 19.65 2.41
C PHE A 227 14.30 21.03 3.04
N SER A 228 13.23 21.29 3.79
CA SER A 228 13.04 22.52 4.55
C SER A 228 12.70 22.19 6.00
N GLN A 229 13.34 22.89 6.94
CA GLN A 229 13.01 22.88 8.36
C GLN A 229 12.50 24.27 8.73
N GLY A 230 11.41 24.34 9.49
CA GLY A 230 10.78 25.60 9.87
C GLY A 230 9.88 26.19 8.77
N ASP A 231 9.21 27.28 9.12
CA ASP A 231 8.15 27.90 8.34
C ASP A 231 8.72 28.90 7.31
N GLU A 232 8.61 28.60 6.00
CA GLU A 232 8.34 29.60 4.94
C GLU A 232 8.13 28.97 3.53
N PRO A 233 7.33 29.60 2.63
CA PRO A 233 5.90 29.34 2.56
C PRO A 233 5.41 28.85 1.17
N ALA A 234 4.15 28.40 1.18
CA ALA A 234 3.13 28.47 0.13
C ALA A 234 3.54 28.31 -1.34
N PHE A 235 3.07 27.20 -1.93
CA PHE A 235 2.84 27.04 -3.36
C PHE A 235 2.29 28.32 -4.02
N PRO A 236 2.83 28.78 -5.16
CA PRO A 236 2.22 29.88 -5.88
C PRO A 236 0.87 29.43 -6.44
N ALA A 237 -0.21 30.00 -5.89
CA ALA A 237 -1.52 29.98 -6.50
C ALA A 237 -1.41 30.56 -7.93
N LYS A 238 -1.89 29.80 -8.92
CA LYS A 238 -2.06 30.29 -10.29
C LYS A 238 -2.90 31.56 -10.26
N ARG A 239 -2.33 32.68 -10.71
CA ARG A 239 -3.09 33.89 -11.06
C ARG A 239 -3.88 33.60 -12.34
N PRO A 240 -5.21 33.71 -12.35
CA PRO A 240 -5.94 33.83 -13.61
C PRO A 240 -5.62 35.20 -14.22
N LEU A 241 -5.37 35.20 -15.54
CA LEU A 241 -5.40 36.39 -16.39
C LEU A 241 -6.84 36.88 -16.55
#